data_AF-A0A6A3EPN1-F1
#
_entry.id   AF-A0A6A3EPN1-F1
#
_cell.length_a   1.000
_cell.length_b   1.000
_cell.length_c   1.000
_cell.angle_alpha   90.00
_cell.angle_beta   90.00
_cell.angle_gamma   90.00
#
_symmetry.space_group_name_H-M   'P 1'
#
loop_
_entity.id
_entity.type
_entity.pdbx_description
1 polymer ?
#
loop_
_entity_poly.entity_id
_entity_poly.type
_entity_poly.pdbx_seq_one_letter_code
_entity_poly.pdbx_strand_id
1 'polypeptide(L)'
;MESHLYEGIEATDLYDKLENVLSSQASAFKVNIALGYELVSKTDPDDTRYFYPNLANTYVFNKPVAINSKADIRKKVISEIRSMELADKLNYPSSGYKLKAITAFKIFVYHRDHALGDSDAVIPKIIRENKHVINFPKTNNKCVFHCIAWHTFQSPKKDPRRIQAQVKEVFKRYCSFKGVKYTLSLFRSFKPIDLLQLDEVEDCFQLGINVYSMGVASGNVECIRRSDKGYETMDILSFENHALYIKNIDMLQAKYQCPKCEMVFVSAE
;
A
#
# COMPACT_ATOMS: atom_id res chain seq x y z
N MET A 1 -3.31 3.01 16.91
CA MET A 1 -2.80 1.62 16.84
C MET A 1 -3.88 0.74 17.40
N GLU A 2 -4.34 -0.21 16.62
CA GLU A 2 -5.34 -1.21 16.98
C GLU A 2 -4.65 -2.56 17.19
N SER A 3 -5.17 -3.41 18.07
CA SER A 3 -4.64 -4.78 18.23
C SER A 3 -5.72 -5.83 18.46
N HIS A 4 -5.53 -7.01 17.90
CA HIS A 4 -6.44 -8.15 18.02
C HIS A 4 -5.68 -9.36 18.56
N LEU A 5 -6.08 -9.87 19.72
CA LEU A 5 -5.51 -11.07 20.34
C LEU A 5 -6.41 -12.28 20.06
N TYR A 6 -5.76 -13.39 19.78
CA TYR A 6 -6.38 -14.64 19.39
C TYR A 6 -5.62 -15.78 20.08
N GLU A 7 -6.28 -16.55 20.95
CA GLU A 7 -5.69 -17.63 21.76
C GLU A 7 -6.46 -18.95 21.55
N GLY A 8 -5.76 -20.08 21.60
CA GLY A 8 -6.37 -21.43 21.51
C GLY A 8 -6.95 -21.74 20.14
N ILE A 9 -6.29 -21.31 19.07
CA ILE A 9 -6.81 -21.38 17.70
C ILE A 9 -5.95 -22.31 16.86
N GLU A 10 -6.62 -23.14 16.05
CA GLU A 10 -5.99 -24.03 15.09
C GLU A 10 -5.24 -23.23 14.01
N ALA A 11 -4.16 -23.80 13.46
CA ALA A 11 -3.32 -23.12 12.47
C ALA A 11 -4.09 -22.73 11.19
N THR A 12 -5.14 -23.45 10.83
CA THR A 12 -6.02 -23.12 9.69
C THR A 12 -6.84 -21.85 9.94
N ASP A 13 -7.37 -21.71 11.15
CA ASP A 13 -8.23 -20.59 11.54
C ASP A 13 -7.45 -19.28 11.73
N LEU A 14 -6.15 -19.37 11.98
CA LEU A 14 -5.22 -18.24 12.06
C LEU A 14 -5.27 -17.40 10.78
N TYR A 15 -5.12 -18.03 9.61
CA TYR A 15 -5.03 -17.31 8.34
C TYR A 15 -6.34 -16.63 8.00
N ASP A 16 -7.48 -17.28 8.27
CA ASP A 16 -8.80 -16.70 8.02
C ASP A 16 -9.04 -15.50 8.94
N LYS A 17 -8.74 -15.61 10.24
CA LYS A 17 -8.85 -14.49 11.19
C LYS A 17 -7.94 -13.33 10.80
N LEU A 18 -6.71 -13.63 10.39
CA LEU A 18 -5.75 -12.64 9.91
C LEU A 18 -6.27 -11.94 8.65
N GLU A 19 -6.65 -12.70 7.62
CA GLU A 19 -7.17 -12.15 6.37
C GLU A 19 -8.43 -11.30 6.61
N ASN A 20 -9.31 -11.72 7.51
CA ASN A 20 -10.52 -10.96 7.88
C ASN A 20 -10.18 -9.61 8.55
N VAL A 21 -9.27 -9.59 9.53
CA VAL A 21 -8.84 -8.35 10.21
C VAL A 21 -8.17 -7.39 9.24
N LEU A 22 -7.34 -7.89 8.32
CA LEU A 22 -6.63 -7.04 7.36
C LEU A 22 -7.54 -6.57 6.22
N SER A 23 -8.51 -7.40 5.80
CA SER A 23 -9.44 -7.08 4.72
C SER A 23 -10.55 -6.12 5.14
N SER A 24 -10.87 -6.01 6.43
CA SER A 24 -11.86 -5.07 6.94
C SER A 24 -11.38 -3.61 6.98
N GLN A 25 -10.07 -3.39 6.82
CA GLN A 25 -9.47 -2.06 6.89
C GLN A 25 -9.95 -1.17 5.72
N ALA A 26 -10.26 0.09 6.04
CA ALA A 26 -10.81 1.07 5.09
C ALA A 26 -9.76 2.00 4.47
N SER A 27 -8.58 2.11 5.07
CA SER A 27 -7.44 2.92 4.60
C SER A 27 -6.14 2.14 4.71
N ALA A 28 -5.10 2.59 4.02
CA ALA A 28 -3.77 1.98 4.02
C ALA A 28 -3.19 1.95 5.44
N PHE A 29 -2.51 0.86 5.76
CA PHE A 29 -2.03 0.60 7.12
C PHE A 29 -0.71 -0.15 7.09
N LYS A 30 -0.01 -0.21 8.22
CA LYS A 30 1.06 -1.18 8.45
C LYS A 30 0.58 -2.25 9.41
N VAL A 31 1.07 -3.46 9.26
CA VAL A 31 0.76 -4.58 10.15
C VAL A 31 2.03 -5.20 10.70
N ASN A 32 1.99 -5.58 11.98
CA ASN A 32 2.91 -6.57 12.53
C ASN A 32 2.13 -7.59 13.35
N ILE A 33 2.74 -8.75 13.60
CA ILE A 33 2.13 -9.87 14.30
C ILE A 33 3.10 -10.32 15.37
N ALA A 34 2.59 -10.65 16.56
CA ALA A 34 3.36 -11.30 17.62
C ALA A 34 2.80 -12.70 17.89
N LEU A 35 3.68 -13.65 18.23
CA LEU A 35 3.33 -15.03 18.53
C LEU A 35 3.33 -15.29 20.03
N GLY A 36 2.30 -15.98 20.53
CA GLY A 36 2.28 -16.58 21.86
C GLY A 36 2.44 -18.08 21.73
N TYR A 37 3.21 -18.66 22.64
CA TYR A 37 3.64 -20.05 22.53
C TYR A 37 3.85 -20.67 23.90
N GLU A 38 3.78 -21.99 23.92
CA GLU A 38 4.02 -22.80 25.09
C GLU A 38 5.28 -23.65 24.86
N LEU A 39 6.15 -23.66 25.86
CA LEU A 39 7.32 -24.54 25.91
C LEU A 39 7.06 -25.66 26.91
N VAL A 40 7.71 -26.80 26.70
CA VAL A 40 7.74 -27.92 27.65
C VAL A 40 9.19 -28.34 27.91
N SER A 41 9.50 -28.69 29.15
CA SER A 41 10.81 -29.21 29.50
C SER A 41 11.08 -30.55 28.82
N LYS A 42 12.34 -30.80 28.46
CA LYS A 42 12.78 -32.08 27.89
C LYS A 42 12.88 -33.18 28.94
N THR A 43 12.99 -32.84 30.23
CA THR A 43 13.17 -33.79 31.33
C THR A 43 11.92 -33.99 32.17
N ASP A 44 11.01 -33.03 32.17
CA ASP A 44 9.75 -33.06 32.93
C ASP A 44 8.59 -32.62 32.03
N PRO A 45 7.72 -33.54 31.58
CA PRO A 45 6.58 -33.21 30.73
C PRO A 45 5.55 -32.26 31.36
N ASP A 46 5.52 -32.16 32.70
CA ASP A 46 4.57 -31.32 33.43
C ASP A 46 5.10 -29.87 33.62
N ASP A 47 6.40 -29.64 33.43
CA ASP A 47 6.99 -28.30 33.43
C ASP A 47 6.77 -27.60 32.08
N THR A 48 5.62 -26.91 31.99
CA THR A 48 5.22 -26.08 30.86
C THR A 48 5.35 -24.59 31.16
N ARG A 49 5.73 -23.80 30.14
CA ARG A 49 5.87 -22.35 30.24
C ARG A 49 5.17 -21.64 29.09
N TYR A 50 4.21 -20.77 29.41
CA TYR A 50 3.54 -19.93 28.43
C TYR A 50 4.24 -18.57 28.28
N PHE A 51 4.38 -18.13 27.02
CA PHE A 51 4.92 -16.84 26.65
C PHE A 51 3.84 -16.04 25.91
N TYR A 52 3.48 -14.87 26.46
CA TYR A 52 2.46 -14.00 25.88
C TYR A 52 2.96 -13.30 24.60
N PRO A 53 2.10 -13.12 23.56
CA PRO A 53 2.47 -12.42 22.33
C PRO A 53 2.93 -10.97 22.59
N ASN A 54 4.19 -10.68 22.29
CA ASN A 54 4.78 -9.35 22.45
C ASN A 54 5.74 -9.00 21.29
N LEU A 55 5.51 -7.85 20.65
CA LEU A 55 6.34 -7.36 19.54
C LEU A 55 7.81 -7.11 19.90
N ALA A 56 8.16 -7.00 21.19
CA ALA A 56 9.56 -6.88 21.60
C ALA A 56 10.35 -8.18 21.33
N ASN A 57 9.70 -9.34 21.50
CA ASN A 57 10.40 -10.63 21.63
C ASN A 57 9.87 -11.72 20.70
N THR A 58 8.70 -11.54 20.09
CA THR A 58 7.98 -12.62 19.36
C THR A 58 7.38 -12.10 18.07
N TYR A 59 7.95 -11.02 17.53
CA TYR A 59 7.48 -10.42 16.29
C TYR A 59 7.70 -11.38 15.10
N VAL A 60 6.71 -11.46 14.22
CA VAL A 60 6.80 -12.22 12.98
C VAL A 60 7.65 -11.44 11.97
N PHE A 61 7.38 -10.14 11.82
CA PHE A 61 8.11 -9.27 10.90
C PHE A 61 9.06 -8.34 11.66
N ASN A 62 10.31 -8.27 11.21
CA ASN A 62 11.35 -7.40 11.81
C ASN A 62 10.92 -5.92 11.82
N LYS A 63 10.09 -5.52 10.86
CA LYS A 63 9.47 -4.19 10.77
C LYS A 63 8.01 -4.34 10.34
N PRO A 64 7.11 -3.44 10.74
CA PRO A 64 5.73 -3.45 10.27
C PRO A 64 5.64 -3.38 8.73
N VAL A 65 4.88 -4.30 8.14
CA VAL A 65 4.70 -4.44 6.69
C VAL A 65 3.65 -3.47 6.20
N ALA A 66 3.94 -2.70 5.16
CA ALA A 66 3.00 -1.76 4.57
C ALA A 66 2.01 -2.44 3.61
N ILE A 67 0.72 -2.23 3.86
CA ILE A 67 -0.41 -2.70 3.05
C ILE A 67 -1.04 -1.49 2.35
N ASN A 68 -0.89 -1.44 1.02
CA ASN A 68 -1.36 -0.36 0.15
C ASN A 68 -2.40 -0.83 -0.88
N SER A 69 -2.69 -2.13 -0.94
CA SER A 69 -3.74 -2.76 -1.75
C SER A 69 -4.29 -3.98 -1.01
N LYS A 70 -5.46 -4.50 -1.39
CA LYS A 70 -5.97 -5.77 -0.83
C LYS A 70 -5.08 -6.94 -1.21
N ALA A 71 -4.46 -6.90 -2.38
CA ALA A 71 -3.52 -7.92 -2.85
C ALA A 71 -2.28 -8.05 -1.95
N ASP A 72 -1.82 -6.96 -1.34
CA ASP A 72 -0.67 -6.96 -0.42
C ASP A 72 -0.90 -7.88 0.79
N ILE A 73 -2.14 -8.07 1.23
CA ILE A 73 -2.47 -8.99 2.34
C ILE A 73 -1.97 -10.40 2.01
N ARG A 74 -2.35 -10.92 0.84
CA ARG A 74 -1.93 -12.26 0.42
C ARG A 74 -0.44 -12.30 0.06
N LYS A 75 0.03 -11.32 -0.71
CA LYS A 75 1.39 -11.32 -1.28
C LYS A 75 2.49 -11.04 -0.26
N LYS A 76 2.28 -10.08 0.64
CA LYS A 76 3.30 -9.60 1.58
C LYS A 76 3.15 -10.17 2.98
N VAL A 77 1.94 -10.58 3.39
CA VAL A 77 1.69 -11.07 4.75
C VAL A 77 1.49 -12.58 4.74
N ILE A 78 0.45 -13.09 4.08
CA ILE A 78 0.11 -14.52 4.14
C ILE A 78 1.19 -15.38 3.51
N SER A 79 1.66 -15.03 2.30
CA SER A 79 2.71 -15.79 1.60
C SER A 79 4.01 -15.83 2.41
N GLU A 80 4.40 -14.70 2.99
CA GLU A 80 5.62 -14.58 3.78
C GLU A 80 5.53 -15.48 5.03
N ILE A 81 4.44 -15.39 5.80
CA ILE A 81 4.22 -16.22 7.00
C ILE A 81 4.23 -17.71 6.65
N ARG A 82 3.62 -18.11 5.52
CA ARG A 82 3.60 -19.51 5.07
C ARG A 82 4.97 -20.04 4.65
N SER A 83 5.87 -19.16 4.23
CA SER A 83 7.24 -19.53 3.84
C SER A 83 8.22 -19.56 5.01
N MET A 84 7.83 -19.05 6.18
CA MET A 84 8.67 -18.96 7.38
C MET A 84 8.47 -20.17 8.29
N GLU A 85 9.57 -20.62 8.91
CA GLU A 85 9.50 -21.46 10.11
C GLU A 85 9.24 -20.56 11.32
N LEU A 86 7.99 -20.53 11.82
CA LEU A 86 7.60 -19.63 12.90
C LEU A 86 8.31 -19.95 14.23
N ALA A 87 8.77 -21.19 14.42
CA ALA A 87 9.55 -21.58 15.59
C ALA A 87 10.88 -20.79 15.70
N ASP A 88 11.44 -20.33 14.57
CA ASP A 88 12.68 -19.54 14.53
C ASP A 88 12.50 -18.11 15.08
N LYS A 89 11.25 -17.65 15.24
CA LYS A 89 10.92 -16.34 15.83
C LYS A 89 10.79 -16.38 17.35
N LEU A 90 10.91 -17.57 17.96
CA LEU A 90 10.64 -17.78 19.38
C LEU A 90 11.93 -17.75 20.19
N ASN A 91 11.83 -17.28 21.43
CA ASN A 91 12.96 -17.25 22.36
C ASN A 91 12.88 -18.43 23.32
N TYR A 92 13.99 -19.11 23.53
CA TYR A 92 14.06 -20.23 24.47
C TYR A 92 14.86 -19.81 25.70
N PRO A 93 14.33 -20.02 26.93
CA PRO A 93 15.04 -19.64 28.15
C PRO A 93 16.31 -20.48 28.35
N SER A 94 16.33 -21.72 27.86
CA SER A 94 17.50 -22.60 27.83
C SER A 94 17.31 -23.72 26.81
N SER A 95 18.39 -24.46 26.52
CA SER A 95 18.37 -25.65 25.66
C SER A 95 17.58 -26.83 26.26
N GLY A 96 17.19 -26.75 27.53
CA GLY A 96 16.39 -27.75 28.24
C GLY A 96 14.90 -27.73 27.86
N TYR A 97 14.43 -26.69 27.18
CA TYR A 97 13.05 -26.58 26.72
C TYR A 97 12.93 -26.91 25.23
N LYS A 98 11.75 -27.38 24.82
CA LYS A 98 11.34 -27.51 23.42
C LYS A 98 9.98 -26.85 23.22
N LEU A 99 9.68 -26.44 21.98
CA LEU A 99 8.38 -25.93 21.62
C LEU A 99 7.32 -27.02 21.80
N LYS A 100 6.25 -26.70 22.53
CA LYS A 100 5.06 -27.54 22.64
C LYS A 100 4.05 -27.14 21.57
N ALA A 101 3.68 -25.87 21.52
CA ALA A 101 2.79 -25.33 20.50
C ALA A 101 2.89 -23.80 20.40
N ILE A 102 2.55 -23.26 19.23
CA ILE A 102 2.19 -21.84 19.08
C ILE A 102 0.70 -21.76 19.38
N THR A 103 0.34 -21.08 20.48
CA THR A 103 -1.02 -21.12 21.05
C THR A 103 -1.77 -19.81 20.90
N ALA A 104 -1.09 -18.73 20.51
CA ALA A 104 -1.72 -17.44 20.34
C ALA A 104 -1.04 -16.59 19.27
N PHE A 105 -1.78 -15.62 18.74
CA PHE A 105 -1.24 -14.57 17.91
C PHE A 105 -1.92 -13.25 18.24
N LYS A 106 -1.15 -12.17 18.13
CA LYS A 106 -1.65 -10.81 18.31
C LYS A 106 -1.30 -9.97 17.08
N ILE A 107 -2.32 -9.49 16.40
CA ILE A 107 -2.20 -8.65 15.21
C ILE A 107 -2.18 -7.19 15.68
N PHE A 108 -1.23 -6.42 15.18
CA PHE A 108 -1.09 -4.98 15.43
C PHE A 108 -1.28 -4.22 14.14
N VAL A 109 -2.31 -3.37 14.09
CA VAL A 109 -2.63 -2.54 12.92
C VAL A 109 -2.28 -1.07 13.24
N TYR A 110 -1.45 -0.52 12.38
CA TYR A 110 -1.01 0.87 12.41
C TYR A 110 -1.63 1.61 11.24
N HIS A 111 -2.75 2.30 11.47
CA HIS A 111 -3.36 3.11 10.43
C HIS A 111 -2.39 4.18 9.93
N ARG A 112 -2.43 4.42 8.61
CA ARG A 112 -1.74 5.52 7.97
C ARG A 112 -2.77 6.44 7.35
N ASP A 113 -2.44 7.71 7.33
CA ASP A 113 -3.16 8.69 6.52
C ASP A 113 -2.39 8.86 5.20
N HIS A 114 -2.70 8.01 4.23
CA HIS A 114 -2.10 8.05 2.89
C HIS A 114 -3.18 8.37 1.85
N ALA A 115 -4.08 9.28 2.21
CA ALA A 115 -5.15 9.73 1.35
C ALA A 115 -4.63 10.79 0.35
N LEU A 116 -4.76 10.50 -0.94
CA LEU A 116 -4.30 11.35 -2.03
C LEU A 116 -5.31 12.46 -2.29
N GLY A 117 -4.98 13.66 -1.86
CA GLY A 117 -5.80 14.87 -1.94
C GLY A 117 -5.01 16.12 -2.30
N ASP A 118 -5.56 17.28 -1.94
CA ASP A 118 -4.77 18.51 -1.94
C ASP A 118 -3.91 18.55 -0.68
N SER A 119 -2.69 19.06 -0.84
CA SER A 119 -1.73 19.23 0.24
C SER A 119 -1.23 20.66 0.22
N ASP A 120 -1.03 21.23 1.41
CA ASP A 120 -0.39 22.54 1.58
C ASP A 120 1.13 22.47 1.30
N ALA A 121 1.66 21.26 1.10
CA ALA A 121 3.08 21.06 0.82
C ALA A 121 3.51 21.71 -0.49
N VAL A 122 4.61 22.46 -0.42
CA VAL A 122 5.26 23.02 -1.60
C VAL A 122 5.99 21.91 -2.33
N ILE A 123 5.57 21.63 -3.57
CA ILE A 123 6.23 20.63 -4.42
C ILE A 123 7.69 21.05 -4.67
N PRO A 124 8.68 20.22 -4.28
CA PRO A 124 10.10 20.52 -4.44
C PRO A 124 10.50 20.78 -5.89
N LYS A 125 11.56 21.57 -6.07
CA LYS A 125 12.11 21.93 -7.38
C LYS A 125 12.37 20.70 -8.26
N ILE A 126 12.93 19.64 -7.68
CA ILE A 126 13.24 18.37 -8.36
C ILE A 126 12.02 17.68 -8.96
N ILE A 127 10.84 17.79 -8.34
CA ILE A 127 9.57 17.26 -8.90
C ILE A 127 8.99 18.27 -9.87
N ARG A 128 8.91 19.54 -9.45
CA ARG A 128 8.23 20.62 -10.17
C ARG A 128 8.82 20.88 -11.56
N GLU A 129 10.14 20.77 -11.69
CA GLU A 129 10.87 21.00 -12.95
C GLU A 129 11.05 19.72 -13.77
N ASN A 130 10.60 18.57 -13.26
CA ASN A 130 10.70 17.31 -13.99
C ASN A 130 9.65 17.22 -15.09
N LYS A 131 10.09 17.24 -16.35
CA LYS A 131 9.23 17.16 -17.54
C LYS A 131 8.41 15.86 -17.66
N HIS A 132 8.82 14.80 -16.94
CA HIS A 132 8.16 13.50 -16.89
C HIS A 132 7.08 13.40 -15.82
N VAL A 133 6.90 14.46 -15.02
CA VAL A 133 5.83 14.56 -14.02
C VAL A 133 4.91 15.73 -14.38
N ILE A 134 3.62 15.58 -14.12
CA ILE A 134 2.63 16.63 -14.31
C ILE A 134 1.93 16.89 -12.99
N ASN A 135 2.05 18.14 -12.55
CA ASN A 135 1.33 18.63 -11.39
C ASN A 135 -0.02 19.24 -11.81
N PHE A 136 -1.07 18.95 -11.04
CA PHE A 136 -2.38 19.58 -11.17
C PHE A 136 -2.62 20.51 -9.96
N PRO A 137 -2.54 21.84 -10.13
CA PRO A 137 -2.75 22.74 -9.01
C PRO A 137 -4.24 22.76 -8.60
N LYS A 138 -4.50 22.80 -7.28
CA LYS A 138 -5.83 23.01 -6.66
C LYS A 138 -6.88 22.01 -7.13
N THR A 139 -6.66 20.72 -6.85
CA THR A 139 -7.56 19.66 -7.31
C THR A 139 -8.81 19.52 -6.45
N ASN A 140 -8.85 20.16 -5.28
CA ASN A 140 -9.85 20.01 -4.23
C ASN A 140 -10.05 18.52 -3.87
N ASN A 141 -8.97 17.84 -3.51
CA ASN A 141 -8.96 16.41 -3.15
C ASN A 141 -9.24 15.43 -4.30
N LYS A 142 -9.07 15.85 -5.55
CA LYS A 142 -9.40 15.05 -6.74
C LYS A 142 -8.18 14.78 -7.60
N CYS A 143 -6.98 14.83 -7.02
CA CYS A 143 -5.72 14.68 -7.75
C CYS A 143 -5.63 13.34 -8.49
N VAL A 144 -6.17 12.26 -7.90
CA VAL A 144 -6.31 10.96 -8.58
C VAL A 144 -7.22 11.06 -9.81
N PHE A 145 -8.38 11.71 -9.71
CA PHE A 145 -9.26 11.91 -10.87
C PHE A 145 -8.64 12.84 -11.92
N HIS A 146 -7.80 13.80 -11.54
CA HIS A 146 -7.02 14.59 -12.50
C HIS A 146 -6.02 13.71 -13.25
N CYS A 147 -5.34 12.80 -12.57
CA CYS A 147 -4.44 11.84 -13.20
C CYS A 147 -5.20 10.91 -14.17
N ILE A 148 -6.35 10.38 -13.78
CA ILE A 148 -7.19 9.52 -14.64
C ILE A 148 -7.72 10.30 -15.85
N ALA A 149 -8.27 11.50 -15.61
CA ALA A 149 -8.77 12.36 -16.68
C ALA A 149 -7.66 12.74 -17.65
N TRP A 150 -6.46 13.01 -17.12
CA TRP A 150 -5.28 13.22 -17.94
C TRP A 150 -5.03 11.97 -18.76
N HIS A 151 -4.70 10.85 -18.13
CA HIS A 151 -4.37 9.61 -18.80
C HIS A 151 -5.35 9.22 -19.93
N THR A 152 -6.66 9.30 -19.65
CA THR A 152 -7.73 8.91 -20.59
C THR A 152 -7.91 9.91 -21.75
N PHE A 153 -7.69 11.21 -21.52
CA PHE A 153 -7.97 12.24 -22.53
C PHE A 153 -6.79 12.44 -23.48
N GLN A 154 -6.89 11.91 -24.70
CA GLN A 154 -5.83 11.95 -25.72
C GLN A 154 -5.96 13.14 -26.69
N SER A 155 -6.13 14.36 -26.18
CA SER A 155 -6.12 15.56 -27.04
C SER A 155 -4.69 16.06 -27.28
N PRO A 156 -4.30 16.43 -28.52
CA PRO A 156 -2.99 17.02 -28.82
C PRO A 156 -2.79 18.42 -28.19
N LYS A 157 -3.87 19.10 -27.77
CA LYS A 157 -3.81 20.42 -27.10
C LYS A 157 -4.09 20.30 -25.59
N LYS A 158 -3.54 19.28 -24.95
CA LYS A 158 -3.76 18.99 -23.54
C LYS A 158 -3.07 20.04 -22.66
N ASP A 159 -3.87 20.82 -21.93
CA ASP A 159 -3.38 21.77 -20.92
C ASP A 159 -3.84 21.29 -19.53
N PRO A 160 -2.93 21.01 -18.58
CA PRO A 160 -3.28 20.61 -17.22
C PRO A 160 -4.23 21.59 -16.53
N ARG A 161 -4.19 22.88 -16.90
CA ARG A 161 -5.06 23.92 -16.35
C ARG A 161 -6.49 23.87 -16.86
N ARG A 162 -6.75 23.15 -17.96
CA ARG A 162 -8.06 23.11 -18.64
C ARG A 162 -8.77 21.75 -18.53
N ILE A 163 -8.26 20.84 -17.70
CA ILE A 163 -8.78 19.46 -17.60
C ILE A 163 -10.04 19.31 -16.73
N GLN A 164 -10.54 20.40 -16.14
CA GLN A 164 -11.65 20.37 -15.17
C GLN A 164 -12.94 19.76 -15.74
N ALA A 165 -13.23 19.95 -17.03
CA ALA A 165 -14.41 19.36 -17.66
C ALA A 165 -14.29 17.82 -17.69
N GLN A 166 -13.12 17.31 -18.08
CA GLN A 166 -12.82 15.88 -18.13
C GLN A 166 -12.81 15.27 -16.73
N VAL A 167 -12.28 15.99 -15.73
CA VAL A 167 -12.33 15.54 -14.33
C VAL A 167 -13.77 15.37 -13.85
N LYS A 168 -14.68 16.27 -14.23
CA LYS A 168 -16.10 16.12 -13.90
C LYS A 168 -16.71 14.89 -14.58
N GLU A 169 -16.37 14.59 -15.82
CA GLU A 169 -16.85 13.38 -16.51
C GLU A 169 -16.31 12.10 -15.87
N VAL A 170 -15.02 12.06 -15.54
CA VAL A 170 -14.40 10.97 -14.77
C VAL A 170 -15.11 10.79 -13.43
N PHE A 171 -15.38 11.88 -12.71
CA PHE A 171 -16.09 11.82 -11.43
C PHE A 171 -17.53 11.33 -11.56
N LYS A 172 -18.26 11.75 -12.59
CA LYS A 172 -19.62 11.24 -12.87
C LYS A 172 -19.62 9.74 -13.15
N ARG A 173 -18.62 9.24 -13.89
CA ARG A 173 -18.43 7.80 -14.11
C ARG A 173 -18.18 7.07 -12.79
N TYR A 174 -17.32 7.61 -11.94
CA TYR A 174 -17.09 7.08 -10.59
C TYR A 174 -18.37 7.07 -9.73
N CYS A 175 -19.14 8.15 -9.71
CA CYS A 175 -20.43 8.19 -9.02
C CYS A 175 -21.39 7.10 -9.53
N SER A 176 -21.48 6.94 -10.85
CA SER A 176 -22.33 5.92 -11.48
C SER A 176 -21.90 4.50 -11.10
N PHE A 177 -20.59 4.23 -11.09
CA PHE A 177 -20.03 2.96 -10.63
C PHE A 177 -20.36 2.67 -9.16
N LYS A 178 -20.30 3.68 -8.29
CA LYS A 178 -20.67 3.56 -6.87
C LYS A 178 -22.19 3.51 -6.63
N GLY A 179 -23.02 3.60 -7.68
CA GLY A 179 -24.48 3.67 -7.56
C GLY A 179 -25.00 4.96 -6.91
N VAL A 180 -24.20 6.04 -6.93
CA VAL A 180 -24.53 7.33 -6.31
C VAL A 180 -24.86 8.35 -7.39
N LYS A 181 -25.93 9.13 -7.20
CA LYS A 181 -26.27 10.22 -8.12
C LYS A 181 -25.26 11.37 -8.00
N TYR A 182 -24.68 11.77 -9.13
CA TYR A 182 -23.82 12.95 -9.19
C TYR A 182 -24.56 14.23 -8.75
N THR A 183 -23.91 15.02 -7.89
CA THR A 183 -24.30 16.39 -7.58
C THR A 183 -23.07 17.29 -7.49
N LEU A 184 -23.26 18.59 -7.73
CA LEU A 184 -22.16 19.55 -7.59
C LEU A 184 -21.68 19.67 -6.14
N SER A 185 -22.58 19.48 -5.16
CA SER A 185 -22.23 19.45 -3.74
C SER A 185 -21.29 18.29 -3.44
N LEU A 186 -21.66 17.07 -3.86
CA LEU A 186 -20.83 15.88 -3.71
C LEU A 186 -19.47 16.03 -4.39
N PHE A 187 -19.43 16.62 -5.59
CA PHE A 187 -18.16 16.92 -6.25
C PHE A 187 -17.32 17.84 -5.37
N ARG A 188 -17.86 18.96 -4.86
CA ARG A 188 -17.10 19.92 -4.05
C ARG A 188 -16.61 19.34 -2.72
N SER A 189 -17.44 18.55 -2.03
CA SER A 189 -17.13 17.97 -0.72
C SER A 189 -16.45 16.60 -0.76
N PHE A 190 -16.07 16.13 -1.96
CA PHE A 190 -15.43 14.83 -2.11
C PHE A 190 -14.13 14.73 -1.29
N LYS A 191 -13.99 13.62 -0.57
CA LYS A 191 -12.82 13.34 0.27
C LYS A 191 -11.66 12.78 -0.57
N PRO A 192 -10.40 12.95 -0.15
CA PRO A 192 -9.25 12.32 -0.77
C PRO A 192 -9.41 10.79 -0.91
N ILE A 193 -8.74 10.20 -1.91
CA ILE A 193 -8.75 8.75 -2.14
C ILE A 193 -7.54 8.12 -1.46
N ASP A 194 -7.77 7.20 -0.52
CA ASP A 194 -6.70 6.43 0.10
C ASP A 194 -6.13 5.36 -0.85
N LEU A 195 -4.84 5.01 -0.69
CA LEU A 195 -4.19 3.98 -1.52
C LEU A 195 -4.96 2.66 -1.54
N LEU A 196 -5.54 2.25 -0.42
CA LEU A 196 -6.31 1.01 -0.32
C LEU A 196 -7.61 1.06 -1.13
N GLN A 197 -8.15 2.26 -1.35
CA GLN A 197 -9.35 2.48 -2.17
C GLN A 197 -9.05 2.50 -3.67
N LEU A 198 -7.78 2.54 -4.08
CA LEU A 198 -7.41 2.52 -5.48
C LEU A 198 -7.84 1.24 -6.17
N ASP A 199 -7.93 0.11 -5.47
CA ASP A 199 -8.41 -1.16 -6.05
C ASP A 199 -9.81 -0.99 -6.69
N GLU A 200 -10.72 -0.27 -6.03
CA GLU A 200 -12.06 0.01 -6.56
C GLU A 200 -12.04 1.04 -7.69
N VAL A 201 -11.12 2.01 -7.62
CA VAL A 201 -10.92 3.00 -8.68
C VAL A 201 -10.42 2.30 -9.95
N GLU A 202 -9.48 1.38 -9.81
CA GLU A 202 -8.96 0.58 -10.92
C GLU A 202 -10.08 -0.21 -11.60
N ASP A 203 -10.98 -0.83 -10.82
CA ASP A 203 -12.12 -1.57 -11.36
C ASP A 203 -13.14 -0.65 -12.05
N CYS A 204 -13.42 0.54 -11.49
CA CYS A 204 -14.32 1.53 -12.09
C CYS A 204 -13.85 1.97 -13.50
N PHE A 205 -12.55 2.20 -13.65
CA PHE A 205 -11.98 2.73 -14.87
C PHE A 205 -11.40 1.67 -15.81
N GLN A 206 -11.26 0.42 -15.35
CA GLN A 206 -10.54 -0.66 -16.03
C GLN A 206 -9.11 -0.21 -16.37
N LEU A 207 -8.44 0.37 -15.37
CA LEU A 207 -7.13 1.00 -15.48
C LEU A 207 -6.31 0.70 -14.21
N GLY A 208 -5.15 0.06 -14.33
CA GLY A 208 -4.24 -0.17 -13.21
C GLY A 208 -3.53 1.12 -12.80
N ILE A 209 -3.34 1.31 -11.49
CA ILE A 209 -2.74 2.53 -10.92
C ILE A 209 -1.53 2.15 -10.08
N ASN A 210 -0.34 2.35 -10.64
CA ASN A 210 0.89 2.23 -9.87
C ASN A 210 1.16 3.54 -9.14
N VAL A 211 1.56 3.44 -7.88
CA VAL A 211 1.88 4.59 -7.03
C VAL A 211 3.34 4.53 -6.65
N TYR A 212 4.04 5.61 -6.95
CA TYR A 212 5.44 5.80 -6.63
C TYR A 212 5.59 6.89 -5.56
N SER A 213 6.64 6.84 -4.77
CA SER A 213 7.06 7.91 -3.88
C SER A 213 8.50 8.31 -4.21
N MET A 214 8.87 9.56 -3.94
CA MET A 214 10.23 10.05 -4.17
C MET A 214 10.82 10.64 -2.90
N GLY A 215 12.01 10.17 -2.52
CA GLY A 215 12.80 10.80 -1.47
C GLY A 215 13.34 12.14 -1.95
N VAL A 216 12.98 13.25 -1.30
CA VAL A 216 13.40 14.60 -1.73
C VAL A 216 14.92 14.76 -1.66
N ALA A 217 15.56 14.19 -0.65
CA ALA A 217 17.00 14.30 -0.43
C ALA A 217 17.82 13.42 -1.39
N SER A 218 17.37 12.18 -1.65
CA SER A 218 18.09 11.23 -2.49
C SER A 218 17.69 11.28 -3.96
N GLY A 219 16.50 11.80 -4.29
CA GLY A 219 15.90 11.68 -5.61
C GLY A 219 15.41 10.25 -5.94
N ASN A 220 15.55 9.29 -5.01
CA ASN A 220 15.19 7.90 -5.25
C ASN A 220 13.68 7.74 -5.35
N VAL A 221 13.23 7.03 -6.39
CA VAL A 221 11.81 6.82 -6.71
C VAL A 221 11.45 5.35 -6.49
N GLU A 222 10.62 5.09 -5.49
CA GLU A 222 10.20 3.75 -5.07
C GLU A 222 8.75 3.49 -5.45
N CYS A 223 8.45 2.28 -5.94
CA CYS A 223 7.08 1.84 -6.16
C CYS A 223 6.47 1.40 -4.83
N ILE A 224 5.57 2.20 -4.27
CA ILE A 224 4.90 1.91 -3.00
C ILE A 224 3.63 1.08 -3.20
N ARG A 225 2.99 1.17 -4.36
CA ARG A 225 1.84 0.35 -4.74
C ARG A 225 1.97 -0.04 -6.21
N ARG A 226 1.80 -1.32 -6.51
CA ARG A 226 1.73 -1.83 -7.87
C ARG A 226 0.35 -2.44 -8.10
N SER A 227 -0.30 -2.07 -9.19
CA SER A 227 -1.55 -2.71 -9.60
C SER A 227 -1.29 -4.18 -9.92
N ASP A 228 -2.21 -5.05 -9.55
CA ASP A 228 -2.21 -6.44 -9.97
C ASP A 228 -3.36 -6.79 -10.92
N LYS A 229 -4.09 -5.77 -11.34
CA LYS A 229 -5.10 -5.90 -12.37
C LYS A 229 -4.41 -6.06 -13.72
N GLY A 230 -4.94 -6.94 -14.58
CA GLY A 230 -4.47 -7.13 -15.95
C GLY A 230 -4.90 -6.01 -16.91
N TYR A 231 -5.16 -4.81 -16.39
CA TYR A 231 -5.56 -3.65 -17.17
C TYR A 231 -4.32 -2.92 -17.72
N GLU A 232 -4.55 -2.02 -18.67
CA GLU A 232 -3.55 -1.00 -19.00
C GLU A 232 -3.26 -0.15 -17.75
N THR A 233 -2.03 0.34 -17.60
CA THR A 233 -1.55 0.93 -16.35
C THR A 233 -1.14 2.38 -16.50
N MET A 234 -1.56 3.22 -15.56
CA MET A 234 -1.01 4.54 -15.35
C MET A 234 -0.14 4.61 -14.10
N ASP A 235 0.86 5.49 -14.14
CA ASP A 235 1.77 5.73 -13.04
C ASP A 235 1.49 7.09 -12.41
N ILE A 236 1.40 7.14 -11.07
CA ILE A 236 1.28 8.38 -10.30
C ILE A 236 2.41 8.49 -9.27
N LEU A 237 2.86 9.71 -9.04
CA LEU A 237 3.78 10.05 -7.97
C LEU A 237 2.98 10.60 -6.79
N SER A 238 3.07 9.94 -5.65
CA SER A 238 2.57 10.39 -4.36
C SER A 238 3.64 11.24 -3.67
N PHE A 239 3.38 12.53 -3.53
CA PHE A 239 4.23 13.45 -2.76
C PHE A 239 3.37 14.20 -1.74
N GLU A 240 3.67 14.05 -0.44
CA GLU A 240 2.95 14.74 0.66
C GLU A 240 1.43 14.65 0.53
N ASN A 241 0.90 13.43 0.32
CA ASN A 241 -0.53 13.18 0.11
C ASN A 241 -1.15 13.87 -1.12
N HIS A 242 -0.34 14.25 -2.12
CA HIS A 242 -0.79 14.73 -3.42
C HIS A 242 -0.37 13.79 -4.55
N ALA A 243 -1.28 13.52 -5.50
CA ALA A 243 -0.99 12.70 -6.67
C ALA A 243 -0.60 13.56 -7.87
N LEU A 244 0.58 13.30 -8.42
CA LEU A 244 1.06 13.84 -9.69
C LEU A 244 1.07 12.75 -10.76
N TYR A 245 0.78 13.11 -12.00
CA TYR A 245 0.79 12.14 -13.10
C TYR A 245 2.22 11.91 -13.61
N ILE A 246 2.64 10.65 -13.75
CA ILE A 246 3.94 10.28 -14.33
C ILE A 246 3.72 9.95 -15.80
N LYS A 247 4.44 10.64 -16.68
CA LYS A 247 4.43 10.38 -18.14
C LYS A 247 5.32 9.21 -18.53
N ASN A 248 6.43 9.03 -17.84
CA ASN A 248 7.42 8.01 -18.13
C ASN A 248 8.17 7.70 -16.83
N ILE A 249 7.95 6.50 -16.28
CA ILE A 249 8.56 6.07 -15.03
C ILE A 249 10.05 5.79 -15.17
N ASP A 250 10.50 5.22 -16.28
CA ASP A 250 11.91 4.87 -16.48
C ASP A 250 12.78 6.12 -16.42
N MET A 251 12.36 7.16 -17.15
CA MET A 251 13.04 8.45 -17.13
C MET A 251 13.00 9.14 -15.76
N LEU A 252 11.92 8.95 -15.00
CA LEU A 252 11.81 9.47 -13.63
C LEU A 252 12.73 8.71 -12.66
N GLN A 253 12.94 7.41 -12.87
CA GLN A 253 13.88 6.57 -12.11
C GLN A 253 15.33 6.69 -12.60
N ALA A 254 15.61 7.57 -13.56
CA ALA A 254 16.90 7.66 -14.24
C ALA A 254 17.37 6.32 -14.84
N LYS A 255 16.40 5.50 -15.27
CA LYS A 255 16.60 4.28 -16.03
C LYS A 255 16.36 4.58 -17.49
N TYR A 256 17.36 4.37 -18.33
CA TYR A 256 17.23 4.53 -19.78
C TYR A 256 17.41 3.18 -20.45
N GLN A 257 16.39 2.70 -21.16
CA GLN A 257 16.53 1.54 -22.02
C GLN A 257 16.90 1.98 -23.44
N CYS A 258 18.02 1.49 -23.96
CA CYS A 258 18.42 1.77 -25.34
C CYS A 258 17.46 1.05 -26.31
N PRO A 259 16.80 1.75 -27.25
CA PRO A 259 15.83 1.13 -28.17
C PRO A 259 16.49 0.24 -29.24
N LYS A 260 17.82 0.27 -29.38
CA LYS A 260 18.56 -0.54 -30.37
C LYS A 260 19.06 -1.87 -29.81
N CYS A 261 19.48 -1.88 -28.54
CA CYS A 261 20.11 -3.05 -27.93
C CYS A 261 19.42 -3.50 -26.64
N GLU A 262 18.32 -2.85 -26.26
CA GLU A 262 17.49 -3.15 -25.07
C GLU A 262 18.21 -3.07 -23.72
N MET A 263 19.48 -2.65 -23.69
CA MET A 263 20.27 -2.46 -22.47
C MET A 263 19.69 -1.34 -21.62
N VAL A 264 19.50 -1.60 -20.33
CA VAL A 264 19.03 -0.63 -19.32
C VAL A 264 20.24 0.00 -18.63
N PHE A 265 20.39 1.30 -18.81
CA PHE A 265 21.37 2.14 -18.13
C PHE A 265 20.71 2.73 -16.89
N VAL A 266 21.33 2.55 -15.73
CA VAL A 266 20.93 3.24 -14.49
C VAL A 266 21.98 4.30 -14.25
N SER A 267 21.57 5.57 -14.14
CA SER A 267 22.51 6.63 -13.75
C SER A 267 23.10 6.29 -12.38
N ALA A 268 24.42 6.10 -12.31
CA ALA A 268 25.13 5.96 -11.04
C ALA A 268 25.08 7.30 -10.29
N GLU A 269 24.97 7.22 -8.95
CA GLU A 269 25.06 8.37 -8.03
C GLU A 269 26.35 9.20 -8.24
#